data_AF-A0A5C1YDG1-F1
#
_entry.id   AF-A0A5C1YDG1-F1
#
_cell.length_a   1.000
_cell.length_b   1.000
_cell.length_c   1.000
_cell.angle_alpha   90.00
_cell.angle_beta   90.00
_cell.angle_gamma   90.00
#
_symmetry.space_group_name_H-M   'P 1'
#
loop_
_entity.id
_entity.type
_entity.pdbx_description
1 polymer ?
#
loop_
_entity_poly.entity_id
_entity_poly.type
_entity_poly.pdbx_seq_one_letter_code
_entity_poly.pdbx_strand_id
1 'polypeptide(L)'
;MNPQAPERRRRGRASPTRPTRARLRAPGVRAVLSGAGAMLVGVLAAVLMAGGSTAFLTATTPVGTSGTLMAGTSNLLIGEGANAPAQSVTIPAGVYQGMLPGDFIGHQLILHNTGDVEVEISMSLSSVSAWETRVATGACPATVLPGAALGPTPVVLVSDVAAEATVTVCLQLLLPLTTPASTENTSASFTVVFDSRQTGE
;
A
#
# COMPACT_ATOMS: atom_id res chain seq x y z
N MET A 1 -86.50 10.04 -24.53
CA MET A 1 -85.77 9.29 -23.48
C MET A 1 -85.60 10.16 -22.25
N ASN A 2 -86.20 9.76 -21.13
CA ASN A 2 -85.67 9.97 -19.77
C ASN A 2 -84.29 9.25 -19.67
N PRO A 3 -83.32 9.62 -18.81
CA PRO A 3 -83.57 9.91 -17.39
C PRO A 3 -82.71 11.01 -16.70
N GLN A 4 -83.32 11.56 -15.65
CA GLN A 4 -82.83 11.87 -14.29
C GLN A 4 -81.60 12.75 -14.01
N ALA A 5 -81.91 13.76 -13.18
CA ALA A 5 -81.15 14.69 -12.34
C ALA A 5 -80.13 14.00 -11.37
N PRO A 6 -79.40 14.70 -10.45
CA PRO A 6 -79.56 16.10 -10.06
C PRO A 6 -78.28 16.88 -9.62
N GLU A 7 -78.52 18.16 -9.34
CA GLU A 7 -78.07 18.90 -8.15
C GLU A 7 -76.65 19.49 -8.00
N ARG A 8 -76.72 20.73 -7.48
CA ARG A 8 -75.77 21.46 -6.60
C ARG A 8 -74.62 22.26 -7.23
N ARG A 9 -75.02 23.51 -7.53
CA ARG A 9 -74.43 24.77 -7.01
C ARG A 9 -72.93 24.73 -6.67
N ARG A 10 -72.13 25.33 -7.55
CA ARG A 10 -70.90 26.04 -7.17
C ARG A 10 -70.61 27.18 -8.15
N ARG A 11 -70.30 28.36 -7.59
CA ARG A 11 -69.43 29.46 -8.07
C ARG A 11 -69.85 30.73 -7.32
N GLY A 12 -69.00 31.60 -6.80
CA GLY A 12 -67.54 31.70 -6.67
C GLY A 12 -67.24 32.48 -5.36
N ARG A 13 -66.08 32.35 -4.70
CA ARG A 13 -64.77 32.98 -5.02
C ARG A 13 -64.93 34.49 -5.26
N ALA A 14 -64.28 35.42 -4.54
CA ALA A 14 -62.96 35.38 -3.91
C ALA A 14 -62.84 36.41 -2.75
N SER A 15 -61.87 36.17 -1.87
CA SER A 15 -61.35 37.08 -0.82
C SER A 15 -60.70 38.35 -1.39
N PRO A 16 -60.46 39.41 -0.58
CA PRO A 16 -59.18 39.48 0.14
C PRO A 16 -59.19 40.11 1.56
N THR A 17 -58.37 39.50 2.41
CA THR A 17 -57.46 40.02 3.45
C THR A 17 -57.55 41.47 3.96
N ARG A 18 -57.62 41.60 5.30
CA ARG A 18 -56.96 42.70 6.06
C ARG A 18 -56.46 42.21 7.43
N PRO A 19 -55.38 42.82 7.96
CA PRO A 19 -54.35 42.11 8.72
C PRO A 19 -54.62 42.13 10.23
N THR A 20 -54.52 40.96 10.85
CA THR A 20 -54.29 40.84 12.28
C THR A 20 -52.85 41.27 12.56
N ARG A 21 -52.70 42.42 13.23
CA ARG A 21 -51.41 42.92 13.76
C ARG A 21 -50.78 41.84 14.64
N ALA A 22 -49.78 41.15 14.11
CA ALA A 22 -48.90 40.30 14.90
C ALA A 22 -48.12 41.21 15.86
N ARG A 23 -48.53 41.22 17.13
CA ARG A 23 -47.70 41.76 18.20
C ARG A 23 -46.51 40.82 18.33
N LEU A 24 -45.37 41.23 17.76
CA LEU A 24 -44.05 40.69 18.11
C LEU A 24 -43.86 40.95 19.61
N ARG A 25 -44.21 39.97 20.44
CA ARG A 25 -43.81 39.94 21.85
C ARG A 25 -42.33 39.61 21.84
N ALA A 26 -41.51 40.60 22.22
CA ALA A 26 -40.11 40.38 22.54
C ALA A 26 -40.00 39.18 23.51
N PRO A 27 -39.13 38.20 23.25
CA PRO A 27 -38.95 37.08 24.15
C PRO A 27 -38.43 37.64 25.48
N GLY A 28 -39.25 37.52 26.53
CA GLY A 28 -38.85 37.89 27.88
C GLY A 28 -37.65 37.06 28.32
N VAL A 29 -36.82 37.62 29.19
CA VAL A 29 -35.58 37.03 29.76
C VAL A 29 -35.78 35.60 30.31
N ARG A 30 -37.02 35.19 30.60
CA ARG A 30 -37.38 33.80 30.98
C ARG A 30 -37.31 32.78 29.84
N ALA A 31 -37.47 33.19 28.58
CA ALA A 31 -37.38 32.30 27.41
C ALA A 31 -35.92 31.92 27.07
N VAL A 32 -34.96 32.74 27.49
CA VAL A 32 -33.52 32.47 27.30
C VAL A 32 -33.05 31.37 28.26
N LEU A 33 -33.58 31.33 29.49
CA LEU A 33 -33.27 30.27 30.47
C LEU A 33 -33.86 28.89 30.08
N SER A 34 -35.02 28.85 29.40
CA SER A 34 -35.56 27.58 28.89
C SER A 34 -34.80 27.03 27.68
N GLY A 35 -34.15 27.89 26.90
CA GLY A 35 -33.32 27.47 25.76
C GLY A 35 -32.04 26.73 26.19
N ALA A 36 -31.42 27.18 27.30
CA ALA A 36 -30.20 26.56 27.83
C ALA A 36 -30.45 25.15 28.39
N GLY A 37 -31.59 24.91 29.05
CA GLY A 37 -31.94 23.58 29.55
C GLY A 37 -32.20 22.55 28.44
N ALA A 38 -32.84 22.97 27.35
CA ALA A 38 -33.11 22.10 26.20
C ALA A 38 -31.84 21.71 25.43
N MET A 39 -30.85 22.61 25.33
CA MET A 39 -29.56 22.28 24.72
C MET A 39 -28.75 21.29 25.57
N LEU A 40 -28.78 21.41 26.90
CA LEU A 40 -28.11 20.46 27.80
C LEU A 40 -28.70 19.05 27.70
N VAL A 41 -30.03 18.93 27.66
CA VAL A 41 -30.72 17.63 27.48
C VAL A 41 -30.48 17.07 26.08
N GLY A 42 -30.50 17.90 25.05
CA GLY A 42 -30.20 17.50 23.67
C GLY A 42 -28.76 17.00 23.48
N VAL A 43 -27.79 17.66 24.11
CA VAL A 43 -26.37 17.25 24.08
C VAL A 43 -26.17 15.96 24.89
N LEU A 44 -26.80 15.81 26.07
CA LEU A 44 -26.74 14.57 26.84
C LEU A 44 -27.39 13.39 26.10
N ALA A 45 -28.53 13.61 25.43
CA ALA A 45 -29.18 12.60 24.60
C ALA A 45 -28.32 12.23 23.37
N ALA A 46 -27.67 13.21 22.74
CA ALA A 46 -26.75 12.97 21.63
C ALA A 46 -25.49 12.21 22.07
N VAL A 47 -24.93 12.52 23.25
CA VAL A 47 -23.79 11.80 23.83
C VAL A 47 -24.19 10.37 24.26
N LEU A 48 -25.40 10.17 24.78
CA LEU A 48 -25.93 8.83 25.09
C LEU A 48 -26.19 8.01 23.82
N MET A 49 -26.64 8.62 22.73
CA MET A 49 -26.85 7.94 21.44
C MET A 49 -25.51 7.63 20.73
N ALA A 50 -24.52 8.53 20.83
CA ALA A 50 -23.17 8.30 20.31
C ALA A 50 -22.41 7.25 21.15
N GLY A 51 -22.50 7.31 22.48
CA GLY A 51 -21.94 6.29 23.38
C GLY A 51 -22.66 4.95 23.28
N GLY A 52 -23.97 4.97 22.96
CA GLY A 52 -24.75 3.79 22.62
C GLY A 52 -24.26 3.11 21.35
N SER A 53 -23.71 3.86 20.40
CA SER A 53 -23.20 3.30 19.14
C SER A 53 -21.90 2.50 19.36
N THR A 54 -20.98 3.00 20.20
CA THR A 54 -19.79 2.23 20.60
C THR A 54 -20.13 1.04 21.49
N ALA A 55 -21.14 1.19 22.36
CA ALA A 55 -21.63 0.11 23.23
C ALA A 55 -22.41 -0.97 22.45
N PHE A 56 -23.15 -0.61 21.40
CA PHE A 56 -23.90 -1.55 20.57
C PHE A 56 -22.98 -2.36 19.64
N LEU A 57 -21.90 -1.72 19.16
CA LEU A 57 -20.85 -2.42 18.41
C LEU A 57 -20.06 -3.40 19.30
N THR A 58 -19.94 -3.13 20.61
CA THR A 58 -19.35 -4.08 21.58
C THR A 58 -20.34 -5.11 22.14
N ALA A 59 -21.65 -4.82 22.13
CA ALA A 59 -22.67 -5.72 22.72
C ALA A 59 -23.20 -6.78 21.74
N THR A 60 -23.12 -6.55 20.42
CA THR A 60 -23.71 -7.45 19.42
C THR A 60 -22.75 -8.49 18.85
N THR A 61 -21.45 -8.36 19.11
CA THR A 61 -20.49 -9.43 18.85
C THR A 61 -19.62 -9.63 20.09
N PRO A 62 -19.85 -10.68 20.90
CA PRO A 62 -18.76 -11.22 21.69
C PRO A 62 -17.74 -11.78 20.69
N VAL A 63 -16.91 -10.90 20.13
CA VAL A 63 -15.57 -11.31 19.72
C VAL A 63 -14.94 -11.78 21.01
N GLY A 64 -14.89 -13.10 21.22
CA GLY A 64 -14.13 -13.69 22.30
C GLY A 64 -12.79 -12.97 22.38
N THR A 65 -12.29 -12.76 23.60
CA THR A 65 -11.25 -11.79 23.99
C THR A 65 -9.88 -11.93 23.30
N SER A 66 -9.81 -12.66 22.18
CA SER A 66 -8.67 -12.88 21.31
C SER A 66 -9.15 -13.23 19.89
N GLY A 67 -9.62 -12.25 19.12
CA GLY A 67 -9.60 -12.39 17.66
C GLY A 67 -8.16 -12.21 17.20
N THR A 68 -7.43 -13.30 16.95
CA THR A 68 -6.08 -13.19 16.36
C THR A 68 -6.24 -12.81 14.88
N LEU A 69 -5.82 -11.60 14.53
CA LEU A 69 -5.57 -11.24 13.13
C LEU A 69 -4.36 -12.05 12.68
N MET A 70 -4.58 -13.12 11.90
CA MET A 70 -3.50 -13.81 11.22
C MET A 70 -3.11 -12.97 10.01
N ALA A 71 -2.02 -12.23 10.12
CA ALA A 71 -1.29 -11.76 8.96
C ALA A 71 -0.51 -12.95 8.39
N GLY A 72 -0.53 -13.11 7.06
CA GLY A 72 0.29 -14.13 6.42
C GLY A 72 1.79 -13.85 6.59
N THR A 73 2.58 -14.88 6.34
CA THR A 73 4.03 -14.91 6.44
C THR A 73 4.69 -14.60 5.11
N SER A 74 5.72 -13.75 5.15
CA SER A 74 6.59 -13.47 4.00
C SER A 74 7.99 -13.96 4.36
N ASN A 75 8.59 -14.78 3.49
CA ASN A 75 9.96 -15.24 3.67
C ASN A 75 10.63 -15.42 2.30
N LEU A 76 11.73 -14.70 2.10
CA LEU A 76 12.49 -14.72 0.84
C LEU A 76 13.81 -15.46 1.03
N LEU A 77 14.04 -16.48 0.21
CA LEU A 77 15.33 -17.17 0.11
C LEU A 77 15.93 -16.97 -1.28
N ILE A 78 17.26 -17.01 -1.36
CA ILE A 78 18.05 -16.78 -2.56
C ILE A 78 18.86 -18.05 -2.85
N GLY A 79 18.75 -18.59 -4.05
CA GLY A 79 19.56 -19.67 -4.58
C GLY A 79 20.51 -19.16 -5.67
N GLU A 80 21.70 -19.78 -5.75
CA GLU A 80 22.67 -19.57 -6.84
C GLU A 80 23.16 -20.94 -7.33
N GLY A 81 23.00 -21.21 -8.61
CA GLY A 81 23.41 -22.46 -9.23
C GLY A 81 22.74 -23.68 -8.58
N ALA A 82 23.54 -24.64 -8.12
CA ALA A 82 23.08 -25.87 -7.47
C ALA A 82 23.05 -25.78 -5.93
N ASN A 83 23.34 -24.61 -5.36
CA ASN A 83 23.35 -24.44 -3.90
C ASN A 83 21.92 -24.41 -3.34
N ALA A 84 21.77 -24.85 -2.08
CA ALA A 84 20.50 -24.76 -1.38
C ALA A 84 20.10 -23.28 -1.18
N PRO A 85 18.80 -22.93 -1.33
CA PRO A 85 18.33 -21.57 -1.08
C PRO A 85 18.62 -21.12 0.37
N ALA A 86 19.09 -19.89 0.53
CA ALA A 86 19.45 -19.31 1.83
C ALA A 86 19.08 -17.83 1.89
N GLN A 87 19.06 -17.24 3.10
CA GLN A 87 18.78 -15.80 3.27
C GLN A 87 19.85 -14.89 2.65
N SER A 88 21.05 -15.42 2.44
CA SER A 88 22.16 -14.71 1.83
C SER A 88 22.99 -15.66 1.00
N VAL A 89 23.44 -15.20 -0.16
CA VAL A 89 24.41 -15.90 -1.01
C VAL A 89 25.67 -15.05 -1.09
N THR A 90 26.83 -15.67 -0.95
CA THR A 90 28.13 -15.00 -1.09
C THR A 90 28.80 -15.48 -2.36
N ILE A 91 28.96 -14.56 -3.31
CA ILE A 91 29.76 -14.81 -4.51
C ILE A 91 31.22 -14.47 -4.18
N PRO A 92 32.17 -15.41 -4.37
CA PRO A 92 33.57 -15.14 -4.07
C PRO A 92 34.13 -14.00 -4.92
N ALA A 93 34.79 -13.02 -4.29
CA ALA A 93 35.38 -11.88 -4.99
C ALA A 93 36.45 -12.28 -6.03
N GLY A 94 37.03 -13.49 -5.88
CA GLY A 94 37.96 -14.09 -6.85
C GLY A 94 37.35 -14.31 -8.23
N VAL A 95 36.01 -14.41 -8.35
CA VAL A 95 35.32 -14.53 -9.64
C VAL A 95 35.51 -13.28 -10.51
N TYR A 96 35.72 -12.12 -9.88
CA TYR A 96 35.88 -10.82 -10.56
C TYR A 96 37.34 -10.43 -10.77
N GLN A 97 38.30 -11.24 -10.32
CA GLN A 97 39.72 -10.97 -10.56
C GLN A 97 40.05 -11.05 -12.05
N GLY A 98 40.93 -10.17 -12.53
CA GLY A 98 41.35 -10.13 -13.92
C GLY A 98 40.38 -9.46 -14.89
N MET A 99 39.26 -8.89 -14.42
CA MET A 99 38.35 -8.13 -15.28
C MET A 99 39.01 -6.82 -15.74
N LEU A 100 38.79 -6.52 -17.02
CA LEU A 100 39.22 -5.30 -17.70
C LEU A 100 38.04 -4.33 -17.83
N PRO A 101 38.29 -3.01 -17.98
CA PRO A 101 37.24 -2.06 -18.32
C PRO A 101 36.47 -2.49 -19.57
N GLY A 102 35.15 -2.62 -19.46
CA GLY A 102 34.25 -3.15 -20.47
C GLY A 102 33.79 -4.59 -20.21
N ASP A 103 34.47 -5.33 -19.34
CA ASP A 103 34.10 -6.70 -18.99
C ASP A 103 32.90 -6.72 -18.05
N PHE A 104 32.08 -7.76 -18.21
CA PHE A 104 30.96 -8.04 -17.33
C PHE A 104 30.87 -9.53 -16.99
N ILE A 105 30.34 -9.83 -15.81
CA ILE A 105 30.04 -11.18 -15.35
C ILE A 105 28.59 -11.21 -14.88
N GLY A 106 27.83 -12.20 -15.36
CA GLY A 106 26.45 -12.44 -14.97
C GLY A 106 26.32 -13.60 -13.99
N HIS A 107 25.51 -13.40 -12.96
CA HIS A 107 25.10 -14.39 -11.98
C HIS A 107 23.60 -14.59 -12.07
N GLN A 108 23.20 -15.84 -12.27
CA GLN A 108 21.80 -16.21 -12.24
C GLN A 108 21.39 -16.57 -10.82
N LEU A 109 20.48 -15.78 -10.27
CA LEU A 109 19.91 -15.97 -8.94
C LEU A 109 18.47 -16.46 -9.06
N ILE A 110 18.07 -17.31 -8.15
CA ILE A 110 16.69 -17.79 -8.03
C ILE A 110 16.16 -17.29 -6.69
N LEU A 111 15.13 -16.46 -6.74
CA LEU A 111 14.44 -15.94 -5.57
C LEU A 111 13.24 -16.85 -5.27
N HIS A 112 13.15 -17.31 -4.02
CA HIS A 112 12.11 -18.22 -3.55
C HIS A 112 11.23 -17.48 -2.53
N ASN A 113 9.98 -17.22 -2.88
CA ASN A 113 8.99 -16.83 -1.88
C ASN A 113 8.51 -18.10 -1.18
N THR A 114 8.99 -18.32 0.03
CA THR A 114 8.61 -19.47 0.89
C THR A 114 7.57 -19.09 1.94
N GLY A 115 6.97 -17.91 1.77
CA GLY A 115 5.82 -17.48 2.53
C GLY A 115 4.52 -17.96 1.90
N ASP A 116 3.42 -17.76 2.64
CA ASP A 116 2.05 -18.10 2.25
C ASP A 116 1.27 -16.92 1.64
N VAL A 117 1.93 -15.77 1.43
CA VAL A 117 1.35 -14.59 0.76
C VAL A 117 2.16 -14.14 -0.44
N GLU A 118 1.49 -13.41 -1.33
CA GLU A 118 2.14 -12.72 -2.44
C GLU A 118 3.06 -11.60 -1.94
N VAL A 119 4.20 -11.43 -2.63
CA VAL A 119 5.20 -10.42 -2.28
C VAL A 119 5.68 -9.65 -3.49
N GLU A 120 5.91 -8.35 -3.28
CA GLU A 120 6.75 -7.51 -4.12
C GLU A 120 8.20 -7.67 -3.67
N ILE A 121 9.11 -7.80 -4.64
CA ILE A 121 10.55 -7.88 -4.39
C ILE A 121 11.21 -6.63 -4.97
N SER A 122 11.93 -5.93 -4.11
CA SER A 122 12.79 -4.81 -4.48
C SER A 122 14.26 -5.11 -4.19
N MET A 123 15.14 -4.38 -4.85
CA MET A 123 16.58 -4.60 -4.78
C MET A 123 17.33 -3.28 -4.65
N SER A 124 18.41 -3.27 -3.88
CA SER A 124 19.31 -2.13 -3.73
C SER A 124 20.76 -2.58 -3.50
N LEU A 125 21.71 -1.67 -3.68
CA LEU A 125 23.09 -1.86 -3.25
C LEU A 125 23.31 -1.23 -1.87
N SER A 126 24.02 -1.91 -0.98
CA SER A 126 24.40 -1.34 0.32
C SER A 126 25.32 -0.13 0.18
N SER A 127 26.15 -0.11 -0.87
CA SER A 127 27.10 0.95 -1.17
C SER A 127 27.42 0.95 -2.66
N VAL A 128 27.66 2.14 -3.21
CA VAL A 128 28.09 2.32 -4.60
C VAL A 128 29.61 2.13 -4.68
N SER A 129 30.09 1.52 -5.75
CA SER A 129 31.51 1.33 -6.00
C SER A 129 31.89 1.80 -7.41
N ALA A 130 33.16 1.65 -7.79
CA ALA A 130 33.61 1.85 -9.17
C ALA A 130 33.01 0.82 -10.14
N TRP A 131 32.47 -0.27 -9.62
CA TRP A 131 31.80 -1.32 -10.39
C TRP A 131 30.32 -1.03 -10.50
N GLU A 132 29.77 -1.23 -11.69
CA GLU A 132 28.34 -1.14 -11.92
C GLU A 132 27.69 -2.49 -11.68
N THR A 133 26.63 -2.49 -10.86
CA THR A 133 25.75 -3.65 -10.72
C THR A 133 24.47 -3.37 -11.50
N ARG A 134 24.08 -4.27 -12.38
CA ARG A 134 22.84 -4.19 -13.16
C ARG A 134 21.99 -5.42 -12.87
N VAL A 135 20.68 -5.26 -12.94
CA VAL A 135 19.75 -6.35 -12.65
C VAL A 135 18.63 -6.39 -13.69
N ALA A 136 18.21 -7.59 -14.05
CA ALA A 136 16.99 -7.83 -14.80
C ALA A 136 16.33 -9.14 -14.36
N THR A 137 15.04 -9.26 -14.58
CA THR A 137 14.33 -10.54 -14.41
C THR A 137 14.67 -11.50 -15.55
N GLY A 138 14.67 -12.80 -15.26
CA GLY A 138 14.99 -13.86 -16.21
C GLY A 138 16.47 -14.30 -16.19
N ALA A 139 16.84 -15.09 -17.19
CA ALA A 139 18.19 -15.63 -17.33
C ALA A 139 19.20 -14.56 -17.74
N CYS A 140 20.46 -14.74 -17.36
CA CYS A 140 21.51 -13.81 -17.76
C CYS A 140 21.81 -13.89 -19.26
N PRO A 141 21.72 -12.77 -20.00
CA PRO A 141 22.11 -12.75 -21.40
C PRO A 141 23.64 -12.78 -21.53
N ALA A 142 24.11 -13.16 -22.72
CA ALA A 142 25.52 -13.11 -23.09
C ALA A 142 26.01 -11.69 -23.44
N THR A 143 25.20 -10.67 -23.17
CA THR A 143 25.51 -9.25 -23.42
C THR A 143 25.24 -8.44 -22.15
N VAL A 144 25.77 -7.21 -22.10
CA VAL A 144 25.50 -6.28 -20.99
C VAL A 144 24.00 -5.97 -20.90
N LEU A 145 23.45 -6.02 -19.69
CA LEU A 145 22.06 -5.66 -19.41
C LEU A 145 21.82 -4.18 -19.69
N PRO A 146 20.70 -3.84 -20.36
CA PRO A 146 20.30 -2.45 -20.55
C PRO A 146 19.85 -1.84 -19.20
N GLY A 147 19.84 -0.52 -19.12
CA GLY A 147 19.37 0.22 -17.95
C GLY A 147 20.47 0.88 -17.12
N ALA A 148 20.05 1.56 -16.06
CA ALA A 148 20.95 2.23 -15.14
C ALA A 148 21.57 1.22 -14.16
N ALA A 149 22.78 1.53 -13.69
CA ALA A 149 23.37 0.80 -12.58
C ALA A 149 22.48 0.95 -11.33
N LEU A 150 22.37 -0.15 -10.58
CA LEU A 150 21.70 -0.19 -9.30
C LEU A 150 22.39 0.78 -8.33
N GLY A 151 21.61 1.45 -7.51
CA GLY A 151 22.08 2.37 -6.49
C GLY A 151 21.63 1.93 -5.09
N PRO A 152 21.82 2.81 -4.09
CA PRO A 152 21.34 2.55 -2.73
C PRO A 152 19.82 2.74 -2.58
N THR A 153 19.17 3.36 -3.57
CA THR A 153 17.71 3.48 -3.62
C THR A 153 17.10 2.16 -4.08
N PRO A 154 16.15 1.57 -3.31
CA PRO A 154 15.45 0.37 -3.72
C PRO A 154 14.71 0.55 -5.05
N VAL A 155 14.85 -0.42 -5.94
CA VAL A 155 14.15 -0.51 -7.21
C VAL A 155 13.30 -1.77 -7.19
N VAL A 156 12.01 -1.64 -7.50
CA VAL A 156 11.09 -2.79 -7.63
C VAL A 156 11.53 -3.64 -8.81
N LEU A 157 11.77 -4.92 -8.55
CA LEU A 157 12.23 -5.89 -9.53
C LEU A 157 11.06 -6.74 -10.06
N VAL A 158 10.20 -7.22 -9.15
CA VAL A 158 8.97 -7.95 -9.46
C VAL A 158 7.90 -7.51 -8.46
N SER A 159 6.71 -7.16 -8.97
CA SER A 159 5.58 -6.70 -8.15
C SER A 159 4.79 -7.83 -7.50
N ASP A 160 4.64 -8.95 -8.20
CA ASP A 160 3.61 -9.95 -7.87
C ASP A 160 4.22 -11.36 -7.89
N VAL A 161 4.90 -11.73 -6.80
CA VAL A 161 5.46 -13.08 -6.63
C VAL A 161 4.54 -13.88 -5.73
N ALA A 162 3.77 -14.79 -6.33
CA ALA A 162 2.84 -15.65 -5.61
C ALA A 162 3.51 -16.45 -4.46
N ALA A 163 2.70 -16.89 -3.50
CA ALA A 163 3.14 -17.78 -2.43
C ALA A 163 3.77 -19.06 -2.98
N GLU A 164 4.85 -19.53 -2.35
CA GLU A 164 5.63 -20.71 -2.78
C GLU A 164 6.20 -20.62 -4.21
N ALA A 165 6.17 -19.44 -4.84
CA ALA A 165 6.67 -19.24 -6.20
C ALA A 165 8.17 -18.94 -6.22
N THR A 166 8.75 -19.11 -7.41
CA THR A 166 10.16 -18.79 -7.67
C THR A 166 10.28 -17.83 -8.84
N VAL A 167 11.25 -16.93 -8.74
CA VAL A 167 11.58 -15.94 -9.76
C VAL A 167 13.06 -16.05 -10.08
N THR A 168 13.38 -16.13 -11.35
CA THR A 168 14.77 -16.05 -11.82
C THR A 168 15.15 -14.60 -12.05
N VAL A 169 16.34 -14.22 -11.59
CA VAL A 169 16.91 -12.87 -11.72
C VAL A 169 18.34 -12.99 -12.23
N CYS A 170 18.69 -12.14 -13.18
CA CYS A 170 20.07 -11.94 -13.59
C CYS A 170 20.68 -10.74 -12.86
N LEU A 171 21.75 -10.99 -12.13
CA LEU A 171 22.63 -9.97 -11.58
C LEU A 171 23.87 -9.87 -12.47
N GLN A 172 24.14 -8.72 -13.07
CA GLN A 172 25.39 -8.47 -13.77
C GLN A 172 26.26 -7.48 -13.03
N LEU A 173 27.54 -7.81 -12.93
CA LEU A 173 28.58 -6.86 -12.56
C LEU A 173 29.37 -6.48 -13.79
N LEU A 174 29.53 -5.18 -13.98
CA LEU A 174 30.23 -4.56 -15.10
C LEU A 174 31.33 -3.68 -14.54
N LEU A 175 32.53 -3.77 -15.10
CA LEU A 175 33.58 -2.77 -14.89
C LEU A 175 33.46 -1.72 -16.01
N PRO A 176 33.00 -0.48 -15.74
CA PRO A 176 32.77 0.50 -16.80
C PRO A 176 34.04 0.82 -17.60
N LEU A 177 33.90 1.11 -18.90
CA LEU A 177 35.00 1.55 -19.76
C LEU A 177 35.67 2.87 -19.30
N THR A 178 34.95 3.67 -18.51
CA THR A 178 35.42 4.93 -17.95
C THR A 178 36.22 4.76 -16.65
N THR A 179 36.34 3.54 -16.13
CA THR A 179 37.02 3.28 -14.87
C THR A 179 38.54 3.44 -15.03
N PRO A 180 39.25 4.11 -14.10
CA PRO A 180 40.69 4.27 -14.20
C PRO A 180 41.43 2.94 -14.27
N ALA A 181 42.54 2.87 -15.03
CA ALA A 181 43.37 1.65 -15.14
C ALA A 181 43.87 1.11 -13.78
N SER A 182 43.90 1.94 -12.73
CA SER A 182 44.24 1.52 -11.37
C SER A 182 43.24 0.56 -10.72
N THR A 183 42.03 0.41 -11.27
CA THR A 183 41.03 -0.57 -10.81
C THR A 183 41.03 -1.86 -11.64
N GLU A 184 41.82 -1.90 -12.72
CA GLU A 184 42.01 -3.11 -13.51
C GLU A 184 42.60 -4.22 -12.62
N ASN A 185 42.10 -5.45 -12.79
CA ASN A 185 42.58 -6.61 -12.04
C ASN A 185 42.45 -6.48 -10.49
N THR A 186 41.60 -5.57 -10.02
CA THR A 186 41.26 -5.47 -8.59
C THR A 186 40.02 -6.30 -8.29
N SER A 187 39.86 -6.75 -7.05
CA SER A 187 38.62 -7.37 -6.58
C SER A 187 37.78 -6.35 -5.82
N ALA A 188 36.50 -6.27 -6.14
CA ALA A 188 35.53 -5.52 -5.34
C ALA A 188 34.66 -6.46 -4.50
N SER A 189 34.20 -5.94 -3.36
CA SER A 189 33.15 -6.56 -2.57
C SER A 189 31.94 -5.63 -2.60
N PHE A 190 30.77 -6.21 -2.82
CA PHE A 190 29.50 -5.50 -2.92
C PHE A 190 28.46 -6.33 -2.19
N THR A 191 27.46 -5.65 -1.64
CA THR A 191 26.32 -6.31 -1.01
C THR A 191 25.07 -5.80 -1.68
N VAL A 192 24.36 -6.71 -2.32
CA VAL A 192 23.00 -6.49 -2.79
C VAL A 192 22.04 -6.85 -1.68
N VAL A 193 21.07 -5.98 -1.43
CA VAL A 193 19.97 -6.24 -0.50
C VAL A 193 18.71 -6.48 -1.32
N PHE A 194 18.07 -7.62 -1.07
CA PHE A 194 16.71 -7.91 -1.54
C PHE A 194 15.75 -7.66 -0.39
N ASP A 195 14.71 -6.89 -0.65
CA ASP A 195 13.64 -6.60 0.30
C ASP A 195 12.33 -7.13 -0.26
N SER A 196 11.57 -7.87 0.56
CA SER A 196 10.27 -8.42 0.20
C SER A 196 9.17 -7.74 1.00
N ARG A 197 8.17 -7.21 0.31
CA ARG A 197 7.00 -6.56 0.91
C ARG A 197 5.74 -7.32 0.55
N GLN A 198 4.89 -7.61 1.54
CA GLN A 198 3.58 -8.22 1.29
C GLN A 198 2.71 -7.25 0.47
N THR A 199 2.15 -7.75 -0.63
CA THR A 199 1.11 -7.06 -1.40
C THR A 199 -0.24 -7.57 -0.91
N GLY A 200 -0.84 -6.84 0.04
CA GLY A 200 -2.17 -7.19 0.53
C GLY A 200 -3.22 -6.86 -0.53
N GLU A 201 -4.09 -7.84 -0.85
CA GLU A 201 -5.34 -7.62 -1.58
C GLU A 201 -6.40 -6.90 -0.71
#